data_AF-A0A645BCL4-F1
#
_entry.id   AF-A0A645BCL4-F1
#
_cell.length_a   1.000
_cell.length_b   1.000
_cell.length_c   1.000
_cell.angle_alpha   90.00
_cell.angle_beta   90.00
_cell.angle_gamma   90.00
#
_symmetry.space_group_name_H-M   'P 1'
#
loop_
_entity.id
_entity.type
_entity.pdbx_description
1 polymer ?
#
loop_
_entity_poly.entity_id
_entity_poly.type
_entity_poly.pdbx_seq_one_letter_code
_entity_poly.pdbx_strand_id
1 'polypeptide(L)'
;MTLKEKILIGGRALVALGSSRNTLDIYYLVDVPESKEPFLHEGGVDYCNASGLNFFRDVYKLERGNQMASPQSLLDLKAYAWVQHCLNGNFRKADEAEFDIKFLIREFGLTGLTTVKKYLSDGERAEVEKIINSVLSRQNGKKG
;
A
#
# COMPACT_ATOMS: atom_id res chain seq x y z
N MET A 1 14.31 -14.23 -14.91
CA MET A 1 14.12 -14.03 -13.47
C MET A 1 13.09 -15.05 -12.98
N THR A 2 13.44 -15.94 -12.05
CA THR A 2 12.50 -16.96 -11.57
C THR A 2 11.75 -16.44 -10.36
N LEU A 3 10.56 -15.89 -10.59
CA LEU A 3 9.68 -15.38 -9.55
C LEU A 3 8.88 -16.55 -8.98
N LYS A 4 9.24 -17.02 -7.78
CA LYS A 4 8.59 -18.19 -7.15
C LYS A 4 7.14 -17.91 -6.75
N GLU A 5 6.87 -16.72 -6.21
CA GLU A 5 5.55 -16.29 -5.74
C GLU A 5 5.39 -14.78 -6.03
N LYS A 6 4.23 -14.38 -6.56
CA LYS A 6 3.88 -12.97 -6.78
C LYS A 6 2.59 -12.67 -6.04
N ILE A 7 2.58 -11.61 -5.24
CA ILE A 7 1.41 -11.16 -4.49
C ILE A 7 0.91 -9.89 -5.15
N LEU A 8 -0.32 -9.89 -5.69
CA LEU A 8 -0.91 -8.71 -6.31
C LEU A 8 -1.09 -7.59 -5.27
N ILE A 9 -0.60 -6.39 -5.59
CA ILE A 9 -0.72 -5.19 -4.77
C ILE A 9 -1.17 -3.99 -5.61
N GLY A 10 -1.16 -2.81 -5.02
CA GLY A 10 -1.38 -1.55 -5.74
C GLY A 10 -2.82 -1.37 -6.20
N GLY A 11 -3.01 -0.56 -7.26
CA GLY A 11 -4.35 -0.17 -7.71
C GLY A 11 -5.19 -1.34 -8.22
N ARG A 12 -4.59 -2.32 -8.90
CA ARG A 12 -5.31 -3.51 -9.39
C ARG A 12 -5.82 -4.41 -8.27
N ALA A 13 -5.04 -4.58 -7.19
CA ALA A 13 -5.54 -5.25 -5.99
C ALA A 13 -6.77 -4.54 -5.41
N LEU A 14 -6.73 -3.21 -5.34
CA LEU A 14 -7.86 -2.42 -4.85
C LEU A 14 -9.10 -2.50 -5.76
N VAL A 15 -8.92 -2.53 -7.07
CA VAL A 15 -10.03 -2.74 -8.03
C VAL A 15 -10.66 -4.11 -7.82
N ALA A 16 -9.85 -5.17 -7.64
CA ALA A 16 -10.36 -6.50 -7.33
C ALA A 16 -11.15 -6.55 -6.00
N LEU A 17 -10.85 -5.64 -5.08
CA LEU A 17 -11.56 -5.45 -3.81
C LEU A 17 -12.78 -4.51 -3.90
N GLY A 18 -13.14 -4.01 -5.09
CA GLY A 18 -14.32 -3.16 -5.29
C GLY A 18 -14.03 -1.64 -5.31
N SER A 19 -12.76 -1.22 -5.32
CA SER A 19 -12.43 0.19 -5.48
C SER A 19 -12.86 0.72 -6.85
N SER A 20 -13.36 1.96 -6.89
CA SER A 20 -13.73 2.64 -8.13
C SER A 20 -12.54 3.21 -8.91
N ARG A 21 -11.30 2.82 -8.58
CA ARG A 21 -10.11 3.19 -9.33
C ARG A 21 -10.22 2.68 -10.76
N ASN A 22 -9.84 3.50 -11.73
CA ASN A 22 -9.54 3.04 -13.07
C ASN A 22 -8.03 3.08 -13.28
N THR A 23 -7.39 1.93 -13.40
CA THR A 23 -5.95 1.83 -13.65
C THR A 23 -5.66 0.55 -14.42
N LEU A 24 -4.69 0.64 -15.33
CA LEU A 24 -4.14 -0.52 -16.01
C LEU A 24 -2.85 -1.02 -15.34
N ASP A 25 -2.22 -0.19 -14.50
CA ASP A 25 -0.93 -0.43 -13.86
C ASP A 25 -0.99 -1.66 -12.95
N ILE A 26 -0.10 -2.62 -13.17
CA ILE A 26 -0.03 -3.86 -12.40
C ILE A 26 1.18 -3.79 -11.48
N TYR A 27 0.95 -4.00 -10.19
CA TYR A 27 2.00 -4.04 -9.17
C TYR A 27 2.00 -5.39 -8.47
N TYR A 28 3.17 -6.00 -8.34
CA TYR A 28 3.36 -7.19 -7.52
C TYR A 28 4.38 -6.96 -6.41
N LEU A 29 4.16 -7.58 -5.27
CA LEU A 29 5.18 -7.79 -4.25
C LEU A 29 5.84 -9.16 -4.52
N VAL A 30 7.16 -9.16 -4.58
CA VAL A 30 7.98 -10.33 -4.93
C VAL A 30 9.22 -10.40 -4.05
N ASP A 31 9.84 -11.57 -3.95
CA ASP A 31 11.16 -11.72 -3.33
C ASP A 31 12.19 -12.16 -4.37
N VAL A 32 13.19 -11.31 -4.60
CA VAL A 32 14.22 -11.47 -5.64
C VAL A 32 15.58 -11.35 -4.98
N PRO A 33 16.10 -12.43 -4.38
CA PRO A 33 17.34 -12.40 -3.60
C PRO A 33 18.55 -11.84 -4.35
N GLU A 34 18.57 -12.04 -5.67
CA GLU A 34 19.64 -11.64 -6.59
C GLU A 34 19.68 -10.13 -6.85
N SER A 35 18.59 -9.40 -6.57
CA SER A 35 18.54 -7.94 -6.70
C SER A 35 18.33 -7.25 -5.35
N LYS A 36 19.07 -6.16 -5.13
CA LYS A 36 18.90 -5.27 -3.99
C LYS A 36 18.10 -4.01 -4.34
N GLU A 37 17.65 -3.88 -5.58
CA GLU A 37 16.78 -2.77 -5.97
C GLU A 37 15.39 -2.97 -5.38
N PRO A 38 14.82 -1.96 -4.71
CA PRO A 38 13.50 -2.06 -4.08
C PRO A 38 12.35 -2.05 -5.09
N PHE A 39 12.56 -1.47 -6.27
CA PHE A 39 11.59 -1.38 -7.35
C PHE A 39 12.20 -1.93 -8.63
N LEU A 40 11.52 -2.86 -9.29
CA LEU A 40 11.90 -3.43 -10.58
C LEU A 40 10.77 -3.20 -11.58
N HIS A 41 11.10 -3.09 -12.86
CA HIS A 41 10.12 -2.89 -13.92
C HIS A 41 10.38 -3.86 -15.08
N GLU A 42 9.36 -4.63 -15.48
CA GLU A 42 9.47 -5.57 -16.60
C GLU A 42 8.11 -5.71 -17.31
N GLY A 43 8.09 -5.45 -18.62
CA GLY A 43 6.90 -5.69 -19.46
C GLY A 43 5.66 -4.89 -19.05
N GLY A 44 5.82 -3.66 -18.54
CA GLY A 44 4.71 -2.83 -18.07
C GLY A 44 4.17 -3.24 -16.69
N VAL A 45 4.87 -4.12 -15.98
CA VAL A 45 4.56 -4.53 -14.61
C VAL A 45 5.63 -3.99 -13.67
N ASP A 46 5.17 -3.36 -12.59
CA ASP A 46 6.03 -2.87 -11.52
C ASP A 46 6.11 -3.91 -10.39
N TYR A 47 7.30 -4.09 -9.84
CA TYR A 47 7.57 -5.05 -8.79
C TYR A 47 8.19 -4.36 -7.57
N CYS A 48 7.55 -4.52 -6.42
CA CYS A 48 8.13 -4.17 -5.12
C CYS A 48 8.92 -5.38 -4.59
N ASN A 49 10.23 -5.24 -4.46
CA ASN A 49 11.13 -6.33 -4.12
C ASN A 49 11.41 -6.40 -2.62
N ALA A 50 10.97 -7.48 -1.97
CA ALA A 50 11.22 -7.82 -0.58
C ALA A 50 12.71 -7.94 -0.23
N SER A 51 13.56 -8.28 -1.20
CA SER A 51 15.00 -8.32 -1.00
C SER A 51 15.66 -6.94 -1.06
N GLY A 52 15.01 -5.94 -1.68
CA GLY A 52 15.52 -4.58 -1.83
C GLY A 52 15.06 -3.59 -0.76
N LEU A 53 13.96 -3.85 -0.04
CA LEU A 53 13.50 -2.96 1.05
C LEU A 53 12.94 -3.76 2.23
N ASN A 54 13.38 -3.43 3.45
CA ASN A 54 12.93 -4.12 4.66
C ASN A 54 11.41 -4.02 4.89
N PHE A 55 10.80 -2.89 4.53
CA PHE A 55 9.34 -2.73 4.59
C PHE A 55 8.63 -3.73 3.68
N PHE A 56 9.04 -3.82 2.41
CA PHE A 56 8.50 -4.80 1.46
C PHE A 56 8.74 -6.24 1.92
N ARG A 57 9.86 -6.50 2.59
CA ARG A 57 10.16 -7.82 3.17
C ARG A 57 9.17 -8.22 4.25
N ASP A 58 8.88 -7.31 5.18
CA ASP A 58 7.97 -7.59 6.29
C ASP A 58 6.54 -7.82 5.75
N VAL A 59 6.09 -7.02 4.79
CA VAL A 59 4.78 -7.24 4.13
C VAL A 59 4.78 -8.56 3.35
N TYR A 60 5.85 -8.89 2.62
CA TYR A 60 5.92 -10.12 1.82
C TYR A 60 5.83 -11.36 2.70
N LYS A 61 6.49 -11.35 3.87
CA LYS A 61 6.41 -12.46 4.83
C LYS A 61 5.00 -12.64 5.39
N LEU A 62 4.28 -11.56 5.65
CA LEU A 62 2.89 -11.60 6.14
C LEU A 62 1.92 -12.15 5.10
N GLU A 63 2.15 -11.83 3.84
CA GLU A 63 1.25 -12.16 2.73
C GLU A 63 1.69 -13.41 1.94
N ARG A 64 2.72 -14.12 2.42
CA ARG A 64 3.28 -15.26 1.69
C ARG A 64 2.24 -16.38 1.55
N GLY A 65 2.06 -16.85 0.32
CA GLY A 65 1.04 -17.84 -0.04
C GLY A 65 -0.28 -17.23 -0.51
N ASN A 66 -0.49 -15.91 -0.33
CA ASN A 66 -1.65 -15.21 -0.87
C ASN A 66 -1.41 -14.83 -2.33
N GLN A 67 -2.47 -14.86 -3.14
CA GLN A 67 -2.42 -14.34 -4.52
C GLN A 67 -2.48 -12.81 -4.57
N MET A 68 -3.00 -12.18 -3.51
CA MET A 68 -3.21 -10.74 -3.39
C MET A 68 -3.02 -10.34 -1.93
N ALA A 69 -2.45 -9.16 -1.68
CA ALA A 69 -2.25 -8.69 -0.32
C ALA A 69 -3.59 -8.42 0.38
N SER A 70 -3.65 -8.70 1.67
CA SER A 70 -4.79 -8.36 2.52
C SER A 70 -5.08 -6.86 2.54
N PRO A 71 -6.32 -6.43 2.84
CA PRO A 71 -6.66 -5.01 2.97
C PRO A 71 -5.75 -4.24 3.94
N GLN A 72 -5.33 -4.86 5.05
CA GLN A 72 -4.43 -4.23 6.01
C GLN A 72 -3.03 -4.00 5.44
N SER A 73 -2.48 -4.97 4.71
CA SER A 73 -1.19 -4.80 4.02
C SER A 73 -1.27 -3.78 2.89
N LEU A 74 -2.40 -3.73 2.16
CA LEU A 74 -2.64 -2.69 1.15
C LEU A 74 -2.71 -1.29 1.80
N LEU A 75 -3.31 -1.16 2.98
CA LEU A 75 -3.34 0.10 3.72
C LEU A 75 -1.92 0.55 4.09
N ASP A 76 -1.11 -0.36 4.63
CA ASP A 76 0.28 -0.08 4.99
C ASP A 76 1.12 0.31 3.76
N LEU A 77 0.96 -0.40 2.63
CA LEU A 77 1.64 -0.08 1.36
C LEU A 77 1.22 1.29 0.81
N LYS A 78 -0.07 1.65 0.90
CA LYS A 78 -0.58 2.94 0.44
C LYS A 78 -0.18 4.09 1.35
N ALA A 79 -0.13 3.88 2.65
CA ALA A 79 0.44 4.83 3.60
C ALA A 79 1.91 5.14 3.29
N TYR A 80 2.72 4.10 3.05
CA TYR A 80 4.11 4.27 2.65
C TYR A 80 4.22 5.05 1.33
N ALA A 81 3.46 4.64 0.30
CA ALA A 81 3.46 5.30 -1.01
C ALA A 81 3.03 6.77 -0.91
N TRP A 82 2.00 7.08 -0.13
CA TRP A 82 1.54 8.45 0.09
C TRP A 82 2.67 9.34 0.63
N VAL A 83 3.36 8.89 1.69
CA VAL A 83 4.50 9.62 2.27
C VAL A 83 5.60 9.83 1.24
N GLN A 84 6.00 8.77 0.52
CA GLN A 84 7.06 8.89 -0.49
C GLN A 84 6.67 9.86 -1.63
N HIS A 85 5.40 9.85 -2.05
CA HIS A 85 4.89 10.76 -3.09
C HIS A 85 4.81 12.22 -2.62
N CYS A 86 4.50 12.46 -1.34
CA CYS A 86 4.60 13.80 -0.76
C CYS A 86 6.06 14.29 -0.74
N LEU A 87 6.99 13.44 -0.28
CA LEU A 87 8.41 13.81 -0.18
C LEU A 87 9.06 14.10 -1.53
N ASN A 88 8.67 13.39 -2.59
CA ASN A 88 9.20 13.61 -3.94
C ASN A 88 8.39 14.60 -4.79
N GLY A 89 7.39 15.27 -4.20
CA GLY A 89 6.59 16.29 -4.86
C GLY A 89 5.59 15.76 -5.91
N ASN A 90 5.37 14.45 -6.00
CA ASN A 90 4.38 13.85 -6.90
C ASN A 90 2.99 13.86 -6.25
N PHE A 91 2.44 15.06 -6.04
CA PHE A 91 1.18 15.24 -5.32
C PHE A 91 -0.01 14.55 -5.98
N ARG A 92 -0.02 14.43 -7.31
CA ARG A 92 -1.05 13.65 -8.01
C ARG A 92 -1.08 12.19 -7.53
N LYS A 93 0.10 11.54 -7.42
CA LYS A 93 0.18 10.16 -6.92
C LYS A 93 -0.09 10.09 -5.41
N ALA A 94 0.22 11.14 -4.65
CA ALA A 94 -0.17 11.24 -3.24
C ALA A 94 -1.70 11.28 -3.11
N ASP A 95 -2.41 12.10 -3.89
CA ASP A 95 -3.88 12.19 -3.88
C ASP A 95 -4.53 10.85 -4.23
N GLU A 96 -3.96 10.13 -5.21
CA GLU A 96 -4.39 8.77 -5.55
C GLU A 96 -4.20 7.80 -4.38
N ALA A 97 -3.06 7.85 -3.68
CA ALA A 97 -2.81 7.03 -2.50
C ALA A 97 -3.74 7.40 -1.34
N GLU A 98 -4.05 8.68 -1.15
CA GLU A 98 -5.00 9.14 -0.13
C GLU A 98 -6.42 8.63 -0.42
N PHE A 99 -6.84 8.67 -1.68
CA PHE A 99 -8.11 8.07 -2.10
C PHE A 99 -8.16 6.58 -1.74
N ASP A 100 -7.10 5.84 -2.05
CA ASP A 100 -6.98 4.42 -1.78
C ASP A 100 -7.01 4.10 -0.27
N ILE A 101 -6.32 4.90 0.56
CA ILE A 101 -6.38 4.81 2.02
C ILE A 101 -7.82 4.98 2.49
N LYS A 102 -8.51 6.03 2.05
CA LYS A 102 -9.90 6.30 2.45
C LYS A 102 -10.86 5.19 2.04
N PHE A 103 -10.65 4.58 0.87
CA PHE A 103 -11.43 3.41 0.44
C PHE A 103 -11.24 2.23 1.40
N LEU A 104 -9.98 1.87 1.70
CA LEU A 104 -9.67 0.74 2.57
C LEU A 104 -10.25 0.89 3.98
N ILE A 105 -10.16 2.10 4.56
CA ILE A 105 -10.76 2.39 5.87
C ILE A 105 -12.28 2.22 5.82
N ARG A 106 -12.95 2.73 4.78
CA ARG A 106 -14.42 2.70 4.68
C ARG A 106 -14.98 1.31 4.46
N GLU A 107 -14.36 0.58 3.53
CA GLU A 107 -14.89 -0.70 3.04
C GLU A 107 -14.57 -1.85 4.00
N PHE A 108 -13.37 -1.84 4.60
CA PHE A 108 -12.89 -2.94 5.44
C PHE A 108 -12.87 -2.61 6.94
N GLY A 109 -13.34 -1.42 7.33
CA GLY A 109 -13.43 -1.02 8.74
C GLY A 109 -12.07 -0.96 9.45
N LEU A 110 -10.97 -0.79 8.69
CA LEU A 110 -9.63 -0.70 9.25
C LEU A 110 -9.50 0.59 10.07
N THR A 111 -8.76 0.54 11.18
CA THR A 111 -8.70 1.67 12.12
C THR A 111 -7.32 2.30 12.23
N GLY A 112 -6.29 1.70 11.62
CA GLY A 112 -4.94 2.21 11.75
C GLY A 112 -3.90 1.42 10.97
N LEU A 113 -2.67 1.93 11.06
CA LEU A 113 -1.49 1.36 10.45
C LEU A 113 -0.91 0.23 11.30
N THR A 114 -0.25 -0.74 10.66
CA THR A 114 0.39 -1.87 11.33
C THR A 114 1.89 -1.91 11.03
N THR A 115 2.30 -2.70 10.05
CA THR A 115 3.68 -2.96 9.63
C THR A 115 4.42 -1.67 9.27
N VAL A 116 3.75 -0.75 8.57
CA VAL A 116 4.39 0.48 8.06
C VAL A 116 4.85 1.43 9.17
N LYS A 117 4.29 1.35 10.39
CA LYS A 117 4.65 2.24 11.52
C LYS A 117 6.14 2.17 11.89
N LYS A 118 6.81 1.03 11.63
CA LYS A 118 8.24 0.85 11.89
C LYS A 118 9.14 1.61 10.92
N TYR A 119 8.58 2.06 9.79
CA TYR A 119 9.32 2.59 8.64
C TYR A 119 8.99 4.05 8.33
N LEU A 120 8.07 4.66 9.09
CA LEU A 120 7.75 6.08 9.03
C LEU A 120 8.27 6.75 10.29
N SER A 121 8.79 7.97 10.15
CA SER A 121 9.02 8.87 11.27
C SER A 121 7.69 9.20 11.96
N ASP A 122 7.76 9.69 13.20
CA ASP A 122 6.57 10.09 13.95
C ASP A 122 5.75 11.18 13.23
N GLY A 123 6.43 12.11 12.56
CA GLY A 123 5.79 13.17 11.77
C GLY A 123 5.07 12.61 10.54
N GLU A 124 5.73 11.78 9.73
CA GLU A 124 5.11 11.14 8.57
C GLU A 124 3.91 10.26 8.96
N ARG A 125 4.06 9.50 10.06
CA ARG A 125 2.98 8.69 10.61
C ARG A 125 1.79 9.53 11.03
N ALA A 126 2.02 10.65 11.72
CA ALA A 126 0.96 11.54 12.18
C ALA A 126 0.13 12.10 11.01
N GLU A 127 0.77 12.43 9.88
CA GLU A 127 0.04 12.90 8.70
C GLU A 127 -0.87 11.83 8.09
N VAL A 128 -0.40 10.58 7.99
CA VAL A 128 -1.26 9.48 7.54
C VAL A 128 -2.40 9.21 8.53
N GLU A 129 -2.12 9.24 9.82
CA GLU A 129 -3.15 9.04 10.86
C GLU A 129 -4.23 10.12 10.82
N LYS A 130 -3.92 11.37 10.44
CA LYS A 130 -4.94 12.42 10.20
C LYS A 130 -5.91 12.01 9.10
N ILE A 131 -5.42 11.43 7.99
CA ILE A 131 -6.28 10.95 6.89
C ILE A 131 -7.23 9.88 7.43
N ILE A 132 -6.70 8.87 8.14
CA ILE A 132 -7.48 7.77 8.71
C ILE A 132 -8.55 8.33 9.68
N ASN A 133 -8.15 9.17 10.63
CA ASN A 133 -9.05 9.77 11.62
C ASN A 133 -10.12 10.67 10.99
N SER A 134 -9.81 11.34 9.87
CA SER A 134 -10.81 12.13 9.13
C SER A 134 -11.94 11.27 8.55
N VAL A 135 -11.67 10.00 8.24
CA VAL A 135 -12.67 9.05 7.75
C VAL A 135 -13.48 8.49 8.92
N LEU A 136 -12.79 8.03 9.98
CA LEU A 136 -13.42 7.43 11.15
C LEU A 136 -14.36 8.40 11.88
N SER A 137 -13.93 9.66 12.07
CA SER A 137 -14.76 10.71 12.69
C SER A 137 -16.07 10.94 11.92
N ARG A 138 -16.03 10.95 10.58
CA ARG A 138 -17.21 11.10 9.73
C ARG A 138 -18.14 9.89 9.76
N GLN A 139 -17.62 8.69 9.98
CA GLN A 139 -18.44 7.49 10.16
C GLN A 139 -19.16 7.50 11.51
N ASN A 140 -18.48 7.95 12.57
CA ASN A 140 -19.07 8.04 13.92
C ASN A 140 -20.10 9.18 14.03
N GLY A 141 -19.89 10.31 13.36
CA GLY A 141 -20.86 11.42 13.33
C GLY A 141 -22.17 11.14 12.57
N LYS A 142 -22.26 10.03 11.83
CA LYS A 142 -23.48 9.58 11.15
C LYS A 142 -24.35 8.61 11.98
N LYS A 143 -23.93 8.27 13.21
CA LYS A 143 -24.69 7.40 14.14
C LYS A 143 -25.55 8.19 15.14
N GLY A 144 -25.82 9.47 14.88
CA GLY A 144 -26.65 10.35 15.72
C GLY A 144 -27.96 10.71 15.07
#